data_AF-A0A349MH42-F1
#
_entry.id   AF-A0A349MH42-F1
#
_cell.length_a   1.000
_cell.length_b   1.000
_cell.length_c   1.000
_cell.angle_alpha   90.00
_cell.angle_beta   90.00
_cell.angle_gamma   90.00
#
_symmetry.space_group_name_H-M   'P 1'
#
loop_
_entity.id
_entity.type
_entity.pdbx_description
1 polymer ?
#
loop_
_entity_poly.entity_id
_entity_poly.type
_entity_poly.pdbx_seq_one_letter_code
_entity_poly.pdbx_strand_id
1 'polypeptide(L)'
;MNPAIAFDTLAYAKRLKSVGVPEAQAEVQAETIVELMEERLATKLDIEIVRRDMKEIEASLKRDIKDIEARLKLDIDLVRRDMKEIEAGLKRDIKDIEARLKLDIDLVRRDMKEIEAGLKRDMKEMENGLKRDMKEMENGLKRDMKEMELRLKHDLTLRLGGMMAASIAVVAALVKLL
;
A
#
# COMPACT_ATOMS: atom_id res chain seq x y z
N MET A 1 -71.78 -14.24 25.90
CA MET A 1 -71.27 -13.40 27.00
C MET A 1 -71.51 -14.17 28.29
N ASN A 2 -70.46 -14.55 28.99
CA ASN A 2 -70.61 -15.22 30.29
C ASN A 2 -71.06 -14.14 31.29
N PRO A 3 -72.17 -14.30 32.03
CA PRO A 3 -72.57 -13.31 33.02
C PRO A 3 -71.40 -13.07 33.96
N ALA A 4 -71.01 -11.81 34.16
CA ALA A 4 -70.08 -11.46 35.22
C ALA A 4 -70.72 -11.96 36.51
N ILE A 5 -70.14 -12.99 37.13
CA ILE A 5 -70.54 -13.43 38.46
C ILE A 5 -70.02 -12.31 39.38
N ALA A 6 -70.82 -11.27 39.52
CA ALA A 6 -70.55 -10.20 40.46
C ALA A 6 -70.66 -10.78 41.87
N PHE A 7 -69.74 -10.40 42.76
CA PHE A 7 -69.83 -10.78 44.16
C PHE A 7 -71.06 -10.07 44.76
N ASP A 8 -72.10 -10.84 45.09
CA ASP A 8 -73.32 -10.31 45.68
C ASP A 8 -73.08 -10.05 47.18
N THR A 9 -72.70 -8.81 47.48
CA THR A 9 -72.42 -8.33 48.85
C THR A 9 -73.62 -8.52 49.78
N LEU A 10 -74.83 -8.31 49.28
CA LEU A 10 -76.06 -8.43 50.06
C LEU A 10 -76.39 -9.88 50.38
N ALA A 11 -76.28 -10.78 49.40
CA ALA A 11 -76.47 -12.22 49.63
C ALA A 11 -75.39 -12.79 50.56
N TYR A 12 -74.15 -12.32 50.44
CA TYR A 12 -73.04 -12.70 51.32
C TYR A 12 -73.28 -12.22 52.77
N ALA A 13 -73.62 -10.94 52.98
CA ALA A 13 -73.94 -10.41 54.30
C ALA A 13 -75.15 -11.11 54.94
N LYS A 14 -76.21 -11.42 54.15
CA LYS A 14 -77.37 -12.19 54.63
C LYS A 14 -76.99 -13.60 55.08
N ARG A 15 -76.08 -14.28 54.38
CA ARG A 15 -75.56 -15.59 54.80
C ARG A 15 -74.80 -15.50 56.12
N LEU A 16 -73.93 -14.50 56.29
CA LEU A 16 -73.20 -14.28 57.55
C LEU A 16 -74.17 -14.04 58.72
N LYS A 17 -75.20 -13.22 58.51
CA LYS A 17 -76.27 -13.01 59.51
C LYS A 17 -77.00 -14.31 59.88
N SER A 18 -77.29 -15.17 58.90
CA SER A 18 -78.00 -16.43 59.13
C SER A 18 -77.24 -17.44 60.00
N VAL A 19 -75.91 -17.31 60.11
CA VAL A 19 -75.05 -18.14 60.96
C VAL A 19 -74.64 -17.45 62.26
N GLY A 20 -75.27 -16.32 62.60
CA GLY A 20 -75.10 -15.63 63.89
C GLY A 20 -74.07 -14.51 63.91
N VAL A 21 -73.53 -14.08 62.76
CA VAL A 21 -72.66 -12.90 62.71
C VAL A 21 -73.51 -11.63 62.88
N PRO A 22 -73.15 -10.70 63.80
CA PRO A 22 -73.84 -9.42 63.95
C PRO A 22 -73.89 -8.61 62.64
N GLU A 23 -74.99 -7.90 62.41
CA GLU A 23 -75.24 -7.17 61.16
C GLU A 23 -74.12 -6.22 60.76
N ALA A 24 -73.65 -5.36 61.68
CA ALA A 24 -72.56 -4.44 61.42
C ALA A 24 -71.24 -5.15 61.03
N GLN A 25 -70.97 -6.33 61.58
CA GLN A 25 -69.77 -7.10 61.23
C GLN A 25 -69.92 -7.79 59.86
N ALA A 26 -71.12 -8.30 59.55
CA ALA A 26 -71.42 -8.93 58.27
C ALA A 26 -71.34 -7.94 57.10
N GLU A 27 -71.79 -6.70 57.30
CA GLU A 27 -71.74 -5.63 56.30
C GLU A 27 -70.31 -5.15 56.06
N VAL A 28 -69.57 -4.85 57.14
CA VAL A 28 -68.15 -4.44 57.02
C VAL A 28 -67.32 -5.52 56.33
N GLN A 29 -67.51 -6.81 56.66
CA GLN A 29 -66.79 -7.88 55.95
C GLN A 29 -67.14 -7.94 54.46
N ALA A 30 -68.41 -7.78 54.08
CA ALA A 30 -68.83 -7.82 52.68
C ALA A 30 -68.22 -6.64 51.89
N GLU A 31 -68.19 -5.46 52.51
CA GLU A 31 -67.63 -4.23 51.92
C GLU A 31 -66.10 -4.33 51.78
N THR A 32 -65.38 -4.74 52.84
CA THR A 32 -63.93 -4.91 52.80
C THR A 32 -63.50 -5.96 51.76
N ILE A 33 -64.29 -7.03 51.55
CA ILE A 33 -63.98 -8.03 50.52
C ILE A 33 -64.10 -7.43 49.12
N VAL A 34 -65.12 -6.61 48.85
CA VAL A 34 -65.24 -5.93 47.54
C VAL A 34 -64.12 -4.93 47.34
N GLU A 35 -63.80 -4.12 48.33
CA GLU A 35 -62.71 -3.14 48.26
C GLU A 35 -61.38 -3.84 47.94
N LEU A 36 -61.05 -4.94 48.63
CA LEU A 36 -59.85 -5.73 48.35
C LEU A 36 -59.88 -6.41 46.98
N MET A 37 -61.06 -6.81 46.50
CA MET A 37 -61.21 -7.40 45.16
C MET A 37 -61.00 -6.35 44.06
N GLU A 38 -61.54 -5.15 44.22
CA GLU A 38 -61.40 -4.06 43.26
C GLU A 38 -59.98 -3.48 43.24
N GLU A 39 -59.32 -3.39 44.40
CA GLU A 39 -57.97 -2.80 44.49
C GLU A 39 -56.86 -3.76 44.01
N ARG A 40 -57.02 -5.08 44.21
CA ARG A 40 -55.92 -6.04 44.00
C ARG A 40 -56.11 -7.04 42.86
N LEU A 41 -57.33 -7.26 42.38
CA LEU A 41 -57.58 -8.25 41.35
C LEU A 41 -57.71 -7.61 39.97
N ALA A 42 -56.91 -8.08 39.02
CA ALA A 42 -57.08 -7.75 37.63
C ALA A 42 -58.42 -8.29 37.11
N THR A 43 -59.18 -7.44 36.43
CA THR A 43 -60.45 -7.80 35.80
C THR A 43 -60.21 -8.60 34.52
N LYS A 44 -61.28 -9.19 33.99
CA LYS A 44 -61.23 -9.84 32.67
C LYS A 44 -60.83 -8.87 31.56
N LEU A 45 -61.19 -7.59 31.70
CA LEU A 45 -60.83 -6.54 30.75
C LEU A 45 -59.33 -6.29 30.76
N ASP A 46 -58.71 -6.20 31.94
CA ASP A 46 -57.25 -6.01 32.08
C ASP A 46 -56.49 -7.15 31.42
N ILE A 47 -56.94 -8.40 31.63
CA ILE A 47 -56.35 -9.58 30.99
C ILE A 47 -56.53 -9.53 29.47
N GLU A 48 -57.67 -9.06 28.98
CA GLU A 48 -57.91 -8.94 27.54
C GLU A 48 -57.03 -7.86 26.90
N ILE A 49 -56.83 -6.73 27.57
CA ILE A 49 -55.90 -5.67 27.15
C ILE A 49 -54.49 -6.24 27.04
N VAL A 50 -53.97 -6.84 28.12
CA VAL A 50 -52.62 -7.45 28.11
C VAL A 50 -52.50 -8.52 27.02
N ARG A 51 -53.53 -9.34 26.81
CA ARG A 51 -53.53 -10.36 25.74
C ARG A 51 -53.49 -9.73 24.36
N ARG A 52 -54.17 -8.60 24.16
CA ARG A 52 -54.15 -7.85 22.89
C ARG A 52 -52.76 -7.26 22.67
N ASP A 53 -52.20 -6.60 23.67
CA ASP A 53 -50.86 -6.00 23.60
C ASP A 53 -49.79 -7.06 23.32
N MET A 54 -49.86 -8.22 23.98
CA MET A 54 -48.97 -9.35 23.72
C MET A 54 -49.07 -9.85 22.27
N LYS A 55 -50.28 -9.94 21.70
CA LYS A 55 -50.46 -10.33 20.30
C LYS A 55 -49.90 -9.29 19.34
N GLU A 56 -50.05 -8.02 19.65
CA GLU A 56 -49.52 -6.92 18.84
C GLU A 56 -47.99 -6.91 18.85
N ILE A 57 -47.37 -7.06 20.04
CA ILE A 57 -45.92 -7.18 20.20
C ILE A 57 -45.40 -8.41 19.45
N GLU A 58 -46.04 -9.58 19.59
CA GLU A 58 -45.65 -10.79 18.86
C GLU A 58 -45.70 -10.57 17.34
N ALA A 59 -46.74 -9.89 16.83
CA ALA A 59 -46.87 -9.56 15.43
C ALA A 59 -45.84 -8.52 14.96
N SER A 60 -45.46 -7.55 15.81
CA SER A 60 -44.38 -6.60 15.53
C SER A 60 -43.03 -7.31 15.45
N LEU A 61 -42.68 -8.09 16.47
CA LEU A 61 -41.40 -8.81 16.52
C LEU A 61 -41.24 -9.78 15.35
N LYS A 62 -42.31 -10.47 14.94
CA LYS A 62 -42.27 -11.33 13.74
C LYS A 62 -41.99 -10.56 12.45
N ARG A 63 -42.49 -9.32 12.34
CA ARG A 63 -42.20 -8.45 11.19
C ARG A 63 -40.76 -7.96 11.24
N ASP A 64 -40.32 -7.46 12.40
CA ASP A 64 -38.95 -6.97 12.58
C ASP A 64 -37.91 -8.05 12.30
N ILE A 65 -38.14 -9.29 12.78
CA ILE A 65 -37.27 -10.43 12.50
C ILE A 65 -37.19 -10.69 10.98
N LYS A 66 -38.32 -10.72 10.28
CA LYS A 66 -38.33 -10.93 8.81
C LYS A 66 -37.61 -9.81 8.06
N ASP A 67 -37.78 -8.58 8.50
CA ASP A 67 -37.13 -7.42 7.89
C ASP A 67 -35.60 -7.46 8.12
N ILE A 68 -35.16 -7.83 9.33
CA ILE A 68 -33.74 -8.04 9.65
C ILE A 68 -33.16 -9.19 8.82
N GLU A 69 -33.86 -10.32 8.72
CA GLU A 69 -33.44 -11.46 7.88
C GLU A 69 -33.27 -11.04 6.41
N ALA A 70 -34.21 -10.26 5.88
CA ALA A 70 -34.14 -9.75 4.51
C ALA A 70 -32.95 -8.79 4.32
N ARG A 71 -32.72 -7.87 5.26
CA ARG A 71 -31.58 -6.94 5.21
C ARG A 71 -30.25 -7.67 5.30
N LEU A 72 -30.11 -8.61 6.24
CA LEU A 72 -28.89 -9.42 6.37
C LEU A 72 -28.59 -10.22 5.11
N LYS A 73 -29.62 -10.75 4.45
CA LYS A 73 -29.44 -11.45 3.17
C LYS A 73 -28.92 -10.51 2.08
N LEU A 74 -29.48 -9.30 1.98
CA LEU A 74 -29.01 -8.29 1.03
C LEU A 74 -27.57 -7.87 1.31
N ASP A 75 -27.22 -7.63 2.57
CA ASP A 75 -25.86 -7.25 2.98
C ASP A 75 -24.85 -8.35 2.66
N ILE A 76 -25.20 -9.62 2.93
CA ILE A 76 -24.36 -10.78 2.55
C ILE A 76 -24.15 -10.83 1.03
N ASP A 77 -25.19 -10.58 0.25
CA ASP A 77 -25.10 -10.58 -1.22
C ASP A 77 -24.32 -9.38 -1.77
N LEU A 78 -24.34 -8.23 -1.08
CA LEU A 78 -23.48 -7.07 -1.39
C LEU A 78 -22.02 -7.41 -1.10
N VAL A 79 -21.70 -7.87 0.11
CA VAL A 79 -20.33 -8.24 0.49
C VAL A 79 -19.76 -9.32 -0.44
N ARG A 80 -20.56 -10.32 -0.83
CA ARG A 80 -20.14 -11.33 -1.81
C ARG A 80 -19.82 -10.75 -3.19
N ARG A 81 -20.54 -9.72 -3.64
CA ARG A 81 -20.25 -9.04 -4.90
C ARG A 81 -18.97 -8.22 -4.80
N ASP A 82 -18.83 -7.42 -3.75
CA ASP A 82 -17.63 -6.62 -3.52
C ASP A 82 -16.37 -7.50 -3.44
N MET A 83 -16.44 -8.64 -2.74
CA MET A 83 -15.33 -9.60 -2.69
C MET A 83 -14.95 -10.14 -4.07
N LYS A 84 -15.93 -10.45 -4.93
CA LYS A 84 -15.67 -10.91 -6.31
C LYS A 84 -15.05 -9.81 -7.18
N GLU A 85 -15.50 -8.57 -7.03
CA GLU A 85 -14.92 -7.43 -7.75
C GLU A 85 -13.48 -7.16 -7.32
N ILE A 86 -13.20 -7.18 -6.02
CA ILE A 86 -11.85 -7.05 -5.48
C ILE A 86 -10.95 -8.18 -5.98
N GLU A 87 -11.42 -9.44 -5.94
CA GLU A 87 -10.64 -10.58 -6.45
C GLU A 87 -10.31 -10.42 -7.95
N ALA A 88 -11.29 -9.99 -8.75
CA ALA A 88 -11.09 -9.74 -10.17
C ALA A 88 -10.18 -8.53 -10.44
N GLY A 89 -10.22 -7.50 -9.60
CA GLY A 89 -9.30 -6.36 -9.61
C GLY A 89 -7.87 -6.81 -9.34
N LEU A 90 -7.64 -7.49 -8.22
CA LEU A 90 -6.30 -7.98 -7.85
C LEU A 90 -5.70 -8.92 -8.89
N LYS A 91 -6.51 -9.80 -9.50
CA LYS A 91 -6.05 -10.67 -10.59
C LYS A 91 -5.60 -9.89 -11.83
N ARG A 92 -6.24 -8.76 -12.13
CA ARG A 92 -5.83 -7.87 -13.23
C ARG A 92 -4.54 -7.14 -12.88
N ASP A 93 -4.48 -6.55 -11.69
CA ASP A 93 -3.30 -5.81 -11.23
C ASP A 93 -2.04 -6.69 -11.20
N ILE A 94 -2.16 -7.94 -10.74
CA ILE A 94 -1.06 -8.91 -10.77
C ILE A 94 -0.57 -9.15 -12.20
N LYS A 95 -1.48 -9.40 -13.15
CA LYS A 95 -1.11 -9.61 -14.56
C LYS A 95 -0.43 -8.39 -15.18
N ASP A 96 -0.93 -7.20 -14.85
CA ASP A 96 -0.37 -5.95 -15.35
C ASP A 96 1.03 -5.69 -14.78
N ILE A 97 1.24 -5.97 -13.49
CA ILE A 97 2.56 -5.89 -12.85
C ILE A 97 3.53 -6.91 -13.47
N GLU A 98 3.10 -8.16 -13.65
CA GLU A 98 3.92 -9.20 -14.31
C GLU A 98 4.34 -8.78 -15.73
N ALA A 99 3.43 -8.19 -16.51
CA ALA A 99 3.71 -7.70 -17.85
C ALA A 99 4.72 -6.53 -17.83
N ARG A 100 4.55 -5.57 -16.92
CA ARG A 100 5.48 -4.44 -16.76
C ARG A 100 6.86 -4.90 -16.33
N LEU A 101 6.96 -5.78 -15.32
CA LEU A 101 8.25 -6.32 -14.86
C LEU A 101 8.98 -7.07 -15.98
N LYS A 102 8.26 -7.81 -16.82
CA LYS A 102 8.86 -8.47 -17.99
C LYS A 102 9.45 -7.46 -18.98
N LEU A 103 8.73 -6.38 -19.27
CA LEU A 103 9.21 -5.30 -20.14
C LEU A 103 10.44 -4.60 -19.55
N ASP A 104 10.42 -4.29 -18.25
CA ASP A 104 11.53 -3.63 -17.57
C ASP A 104 12.78 -4.51 -17.56
N ILE A 105 12.63 -5.82 -17.32
CA ILE A 105 13.74 -6.78 -17.41
C ILE A 105 14.33 -6.81 -18.83
N ASP A 106 13.49 -6.80 -19.86
CA ASP A 106 13.93 -6.82 -21.25
C ASP A 106 14.56 -5.49 -21.69
N LEU A 107 14.14 -4.35 -21.10
CA LEU A 107 14.80 -3.05 -21.26
C LEU A 107 16.18 -3.06 -20.64
N VAL A 108 16.30 -3.43 -19.35
CA VAL A 108 17.58 -3.50 -18.65
C VAL A 108 18.56 -4.43 -19.36
N ARG A 109 18.10 -5.58 -19.86
CA ARG A 109 18.94 -6.49 -20.66
C ARG A 109 19.46 -5.87 -21.95
N ARG A 110 18.66 -5.03 -22.61
CA ARG A 110 19.09 -4.31 -23.82
C ARG A 110 20.11 -3.24 -23.47
N ASP A 111 19.84 -2.43 -22.46
CA ASP A 111 20.76 -1.38 -22.00
C ASP A 111 22.11 -1.98 -21.60
N MET A 112 22.13 -3.11 -20.87
CA MET A 112 23.37 -3.79 -20.52
C MET A 112 24.17 -4.25 -21.75
N LYS A 113 23.50 -4.77 -22.79
CA LYS A 113 24.16 -5.16 -24.05
C LYS A 113 24.71 -3.95 -24.80
N GLU A 114 23.97 -2.85 -24.83
CA GLU A 114 24.42 -1.61 -25.47
C GLU A 114 25.62 -1.00 -24.75
N ILE A 115 25.59 -0.98 -23.41
CA ILE A 115 26.72 -0.54 -22.58
C ILE A 115 27.93 -1.43 -22.81
N GLU A 116 27.78 -2.77 -22.81
CA GLU A 116 28.88 -3.69 -23.07
C GLU A 116 29.49 -3.46 -24.46
N ALA A 117 28.66 -3.28 -25.48
CA ALA A 117 29.10 -2.97 -26.84
C ALA A 117 29.76 -1.59 -26.96
N GLY A 118 29.28 -0.59 -26.21
CA GLY A 118 29.90 0.73 -26.08
C GLY A 118 31.30 0.63 -25.48
N LEU A 119 31.42 0.01 -24.30
CA LEU A 119 32.70 -0.17 -23.61
C LEU A 119 33.72 -0.93 -24.47
N LYS A 120 33.29 -1.97 -25.20
CA LYS A 120 34.17 -2.69 -26.15
C LYS A 120 34.69 -1.80 -27.27
N ARG A 121 33.84 -0.91 -27.81
CA ARG A 121 34.24 0.06 -28.84
C ARG A 121 35.23 1.08 -28.27
N ASP A 122 34.89 1.68 -27.13
CA ASP A 122 35.72 2.70 -26.49
C ASP A 122 37.11 2.16 -26.13
N MET A 123 37.19 0.93 -25.60
CA MET A 123 38.49 0.27 -25.35
C MET A 123 39.32 0.09 -26.63
N LYS A 124 38.69 -0.33 -27.73
CA LYS A 124 39.37 -0.52 -29.02
C LYS A 124 39.83 0.81 -29.61
N GLU A 125 39.02 1.86 -29.50
CA GLU A 125 39.38 3.21 -29.92
C GLU A 125 40.56 3.74 -29.12
N MET A 126 40.54 3.56 -27.80
CA MET A 126 41.63 3.93 -26.91
C MET A 126 42.92 3.16 -27.21
N GLU A 127 42.85 1.83 -27.41
CA GLU A 127 44.02 1.02 -27.77
C GLU A 127 44.63 1.50 -29.10
N ASN A 128 43.79 1.80 -30.10
CA ASN A 128 44.23 2.32 -31.38
C ASN A 128 44.77 3.75 -31.30
N GLY A 129 44.23 4.58 -30.39
CA GLY A 129 44.75 5.90 -30.07
C GLY A 129 46.16 5.81 -29.48
N LEU A 130 46.32 5.03 -28.40
CA LEU A 130 47.62 4.81 -27.75
C LEU A 130 48.68 4.27 -28.72
N LYS A 131 48.33 3.32 -29.59
CA LYS A 131 49.26 2.81 -30.62
C LYS A 131 49.70 3.90 -31.61
N ARG A 132 48.79 4.79 -32.00
CA ARG A 132 49.10 5.93 -32.88
C ARG A 132 50.03 6.91 -32.16
N ASP A 133 49.67 7.32 -30.95
CA ASP A 133 50.46 8.26 -30.14
C ASP A 133 51.88 7.74 -29.89
N MET A 134 52.03 6.45 -29.57
CA MET A 134 53.36 5.83 -29.41
C MET A 134 54.18 5.87 -30.70
N LYS A 135 53.56 5.62 -31.86
CA LYS A 135 54.24 5.66 -33.16
C LYS A 135 54.63 7.09 -33.54
N GLU A 136 53.77 8.05 -33.26
CA GLU A 136 54.07 9.48 -33.46
C GLU A 136 55.23 9.92 -32.58
N MET A 137 55.23 9.53 -31.31
CA MET A 137 56.32 9.79 -30.38
C MET A 137 57.64 9.14 -30.81
N GLU A 138 57.62 7.87 -31.21
CA GLU A 138 58.82 7.17 -31.71
C GLU A 138 59.39 7.88 -32.95
N ASN A 139 58.53 8.28 -33.88
CA ASN A 139 58.94 9.02 -35.07
C ASN A 139 59.48 10.42 -34.73
N GLY A 140 58.87 11.11 -33.77
CA GLY A 140 59.34 12.40 -33.24
C GLY A 140 60.75 12.27 -32.66
N LEU A 141 60.95 11.33 -31.74
CA LEU A 141 62.26 11.06 -31.13
C LEU A 141 63.33 10.71 -32.19
N LYS A 142 62.99 9.89 -33.20
CA LYS A 142 63.93 9.59 -34.30
C LYS A 142 64.31 10.81 -35.11
N ARG A 143 63.39 11.74 -35.34
CA ARG A 143 63.67 13.01 -36.04
C ARG A 143 64.57 13.89 -35.18
N ASP A 144 64.24 14.06 -33.91
CA ASP A 144 65.01 14.88 -32.97
C ASP A 144 66.46 14.36 -32.83
N MET A 145 66.65 13.03 -32.76
CA MET A 145 67.98 12.43 -32.75
C MET A 145 68.77 12.72 -34.03
N LYS A 146 68.16 12.60 -35.21
CA LYS A 146 68.81 12.93 -36.49
C LYS A 146 69.18 14.41 -36.58
N GLU A 147 68.30 15.28 -36.12
CA GLU A 147 68.56 16.72 -36.10
C GLU A 147 69.73 17.05 -35.16
N MET A 148 69.77 16.43 -33.98
CA MET A 148 70.88 16.58 -33.04
C MET A 148 72.20 16.07 -33.63
N GLU A 149 72.19 14.90 -34.29
CA GLU A 149 73.38 14.34 -34.94
C GLU A 149 73.90 15.27 -36.05
N LEU A 150 73.01 15.84 -36.86
CA LEU A 150 73.37 16.81 -37.89
C LEU A 150 73.97 18.08 -37.30
N ARG A 151 73.36 18.63 -36.24
CA ARG A 151 73.88 19.81 -35.54
C ARG A 151 75.26 19.55 -34.95
N LEU A 152 75.47 18.40 -34.32
CA LEU A 152 76.77 17.99 -33.79
C LEU A 152 77.83 17.85 -34.89
N LYS A 153 77.50 17.17 -35.99
CA LYS A 153 78.40 17.04 -37.15
C LYS A 153 78.76 18.40 -37.74
N HIS A 154 77.78 19.30 -37.88
CA HIS A 154 78.00 20.64 -38.40
C HIS A 154 78.88 21.48 -37.47
N ASP A 155 78.62 21.49 -36.16
CA ASP A 155 79.43 22.20 -35.17
C ASP A 155 80.87 21.67 -35.14
N LEU A 156 81.05 20.34 -35.15
CA LEU A 156 82.39 19.73 -35.24
C LEU A 156 83.11 20.10 -36.54
N THR A 157 82.42 20.07 -37.68
CA THR A 157 83.00 20.42 -38.98
C THR A 157 83.44 21.87 -39.02
N LEU A 158 82.61 22.79 -38.51
CA LEU A 158 82.93 24.21 -38.42
C LEU A 158 84.15 24.45 -37.50
N ARG A 159 84.17 23.83 -36.31
CA ARG A 159 85.30 23.97 -35.37
C ARG A 159 86.60 23.39 -35.93
N LEU A 160 86.56 22.18 -36.51
CA LEU A 160 87.74 21.53 -37.10
C LEU A 160 88.26 22.33 -38.30
N GLY A 161 87.38 22.78 -39.19
CA GLY A 161 87.74 23.63 -40.33
C GLY A 161 88.39 24.94 -39.89
N GLY A 162 87.85 25.58 -38.85
CA GLY A 162 88.45 26.77 -38.23
C GLY A 162 89.83 26.52 -37.63
N MET A 163 90.02 25.41 -36.89
CA MET A 163 91.33 25.03 -36.33
C MET A 163 92.36 24.73 -37.41
N MET A 164 91.96 24.05 -38.50
CA MET A 164 92.84 23.80 -39.65
C MET A 164 93.24 25.09 -40.36
N ALA A 165 92.30 25.99 -40.63
CA ALA A 165 92.61 27.27 -41.24
C ALA A 165 93.55 28.12 -40.38
N ALA A 166 93.32 28.16 -39.05
CA ALA A 166 94.17 28.88 -38.11
C ALA A 166 95.58 28.28 -38.05
N SER A 167 95.71 26.96 -37.98
CA SER A 167 97.02 26.29 -37.96
C SER A 167 97.79 26.50 -39.27
N ILE A 168 97.12 26.45 -40.43
CA ILE A 168 97.73 26.79 -41.73
C ILE A 168 98.22 28.24 -41.74
N ALA A 169 97.41 29.19 -41.25
CA ALA A 169 97.79 30.60 -41.18
C ALA A 169 99.03 30.83 -40.29
N VAL A 170 99.12 30.13 -39.14
CA VAL A 170 100.30 30.17 -38.26
C VAL A 170 101.54 29.62 -38.97
N VAL A 171 101.44 28.46 -39.62
CA VAL A 171 102.56 27.86 -40.36
C VAL A 171 103.02 28.78 -41.49
N ALA A 172 102.10 29.35 -42.27
CA ALA A 172 102.44 30.28 -43.35
C ALA A 172 103.16 31.54 -42.85
N ALA A 173 102.74 32.08 -41.70
CA ALA A 173 103.41 33.21 -41.07
C ALA A 173 104.84 32.86 -40.59
N LEU A 174 105.02 31.66 -40.01
CA LEU A 174 106.34 31.17 -39.57
C LEU A 174 107.29 30.93 -40.76
N VAL A 175 106.81 30.36 -41.87
CA VAL A 175 107.62 30.16 -43.09
C VAL A 175 108.09 31.49 -43.68
N LYS A 176 107.31 32.57 -43.54
CA LYS A 176 107.69 33.91 -44.02
C LYS A 176 108.72 34.62 -43.13
N LEU A 177 108.95 34.13 -41.91
CA LEU A 177 109.88 34.70 -40.92
C LEU A 177 111.25 33.98 -40.88
N LEU A 178 111.37 32.81 -41.53
CA LEU A 178 112.62 32.06 -41.73
C LEU A 178 113.23 32.41 -43.10
#